data_AF-A0A3A6PTA3-F1
#
_entry.id   AF-A0A3A6PTA3-F1
#
_cell.length_a   1.000
_cell.length_b   1.000
_cell.length_c   1.000
_cell.angle_alpha   90.00
_cell.angle_beta   90.00
_cell.angle_gamma   90.00
#
_symmetry.space_group_name_H-M   'P 1'
#
loop_
_entity.id
_entity.type
_entity.pdbx_description
1 polymer ?
#
loop_
_entity_poly.entity_id
_entity_poly.type
_entity_poly.pdbx_seq_one_letter_code
_entity_poly.pdbx_strand_id
1 'polypeptide(L)'
;MPRSPSRTTQWLGLLAVVAGNLLPLVGVAVWEWSLASLLVVYWLEALTTALLAAIKALFAKQGSPELPGVQRLPDLRAKRGGLQPRAGWPPIYPRNVPFAVSILSVWAMTVLPVSLLAWFSLDLAPTLSGGLLVALVALVASHLADFRVDYIGAERYTDVSARELTRTPAQQVLVLLCVLPFTMGEAASGVGLLGGIVLTKTTAEAYRFYVDHMGQPLVGITDWLKESALIETEPLQEPPPELALPEAPVDGRVETDTTAVVLGSVTNVMLGLFSRGGVLLTALLAFGITIGSPLVVGLGAVALLAIVAVAVLSRWLRFGTVEYQRRDHEIVAYDRLLAEPQWIAPVYGGDIEVQNAIPDRLLGTGTLTLPATDDDRETVTLGPVPELDAAVDELGLPISQPQRPETDYSVVAAAGGLLTVFGVLPVGLLTMGNLDSGTAVAVLVIAGPVFLPLLGILLWATLARI
;
A
#
# COMPACT_ATOMS: atom_id res chain seq x y z
N MET A 1 27.21 -20.11 8.32
CA MET A 1 27.49 -20.22 6.88
C MET A 1 26.45 -21.14 6.26
N PRO A 2 25.48 -20.62 5.48
CA PRO A 2 24.60 -21.48 4.70
C PRO A 2 25.45 -22.19 3.64
N ARG A 3 25.31 -23.52 3.55
CA ARG A 3 26.01 -24.32 2.53
C ARG A 3 25.48 -23.90 1.16
N SER A 4 26.37 -23.48 0.27
CA SER A 4 26.00 -23.27 -1.14
C SER A 4 25.34 -24.55 -1.67
N PRO A 5 24.16 -24.46 -2.29
CA PRO A 5 23.46 -25.64 -2.81
C PRO A 5 24.38 -26.40 -3.77
N SER A 6 24.32 -27.73 -3.74
CA SER A 6 25.12 -28.55 -4.65
C SER A 6 24.77 -28.22 -6.10
N ARG A 7 25.73 -28.35 -7.02
CA ARG A 7 25.47 -28.18 -8.48
C ARG A 7 24.24 -28.96 -8.94
N THR A 8 24.06 -30.17 -8.42
CA THR A 8 22.91 -31.02 -8.72
C THR A 8 21.59 -30.39 -8.29
N THR A 9 21.54 -29.78 -7.11
CA THR A 9 20.35 -29.07 -6.60
C THR A 9 20.02 -27.85 -7.46
N GLN A 10 21.03 -27.12 -7.92
CA GLN A 10 20.85 -25.98 -8.83
C GLN A 10 20.27 -26.44 -10.18
N TRP A 11 20.84 -27.46 -10.81
CA TRP A 11 20.33 -28.01 -12.08
C TRP A 11 18.91 -28.58 -11.95
N LEU A 12 18.59 -29.23 -10.84
CA LEU A 12 17.23 -29.68 -10.54
C LEU A 12 16.25 -28.50 -10.43
N GLY A 13 16.67 -27.40 -9.79
CA GLY A 13 15.86 -26.18 -9.72
C GLY A 13 15.60 -25.57 -11.10
N LEU A 14 16.62 -25.50 -11.96
CA LEU A 14 16.46 -25.02 -13.34
C LEU A 14 15.50 -25.91 -14.14
N LEU A 15 15.64 -27.23 -14.02
CA LEU A 15 14.73 -28.18 -14.66
C LEU A 15 13.29 -28.03 -14.15
N ALA A 16 13.10 -27.78 -12.85
CA ALA A 16 11.78 -27.52 -12.29
C ALA A 16 11.16 -26.23 -12.86
N VAL A 17 11.93 -25.15 -12.99
CA VAL A 17 11.48 -23.89 -13.61
C VAL A 17 11.05 -24.12 -15.05
N VAL A 18 11.87 -24.83 -15.85
CA VAL A 18 11.55 -25.15 -17.24
C VAL A 18 10.32 -26.04 -17.33
N ALA A 19 10.25 -27.11 -16.54
CA ALA A 19 9.12 -28.04 -16.54
C ALA A 19 7.80 -27.35 -16.13
N GLY A 20 7.84 -26.48 -15.12
CA GLY A 20 6.68 -25.70 -14.67
C GLY A 20 6.14 -24.77 -15.76
N ASN A 21 7.04 -24.09 -16.49
CA ASN A 21 6.64 -23.20 -17.58
C ASN A 21 6.14 -23.93 -18.83
N LEU A 22 6.53 -25.19 -19.04
CA LEU A 22 6.02 -26.01 -20.15
C LEU A 22 4.67 -26.69 -19.83
N LEU A 23 4.25 -26.71 -18.55
CA LEU A 23 2.99 -27.30 -18.12
C LEU A 23 1.76 -26.78 -18.89
N PRO A 24 1.61 -25.48 -19.20
CA PRO A 24 0.51 -24.98 -20.03
C PRO A 24 0.49 -25.61 -21.43
N LEU A 25 1.66 -25.86 -22.05
CA LEU A 25 1.73 -26.52 -23.36
C LEU A 25 1.36 -27.99 -23.29
N VAL A 26 1.80 -28.69 -22.25
CA VAL A 26 1.37 -30.07 -21.98
C VAL A 26 -0.14 -30.12 -21.78
N GLY A 27 -0.71 -29.14 -21.08
CA GLY A 27 -2.15 -29.03 -20.88
C GLY A 27 -2.93 -28.87 -22.19
N VAL A 28 -2.43 -28.07 -23.14
CA VAL A 28 -3.04 -27.98 -24.48
C VAL A 28 -2.90 -29.28 -25.27
N ALA A 29 -1.69 -29.85 -25.29
CA ALA A 29 -1.37 -30.99 -26.15
C ALA A 29 -1.94 -32.33 -25.66
N VAL A 30 -2.05 -32.51 -24.35
CA VAL A 30 -2.43 -33.79 -23.72
C VAL A 30 -3.82 -33.72 -23.08
N TRP A 31 -4.14 -32.61 -22.42
CA TRP A 31 -5.40 -32.45 -21.68
C TRP A 31 -6.42 -31.56 -22.41
N GLU A 32 -6.13 -31.20 -23.66
CA GLU A 32 -6.99 -30.37 -24.52
C GLU A 32 -7.50 -29.10 -23.80
N TRP A 33 -6.63 -28.50 -22.97
CA TRP A 33 -7.00 -27.30 -22.22
C TRP A 33 -7.42 -26.18 -23.16
N SER A 34 -8.60 -25.64 -22.88
CA SER A 34 -9.11 -24.46 -23.59
C SER A 34 -8.29 -23.20 -23.25
N LEU A 35 -8.37 -22.19 -24.11
CA LEU A 35 -7.76 -20.88 -23.87
C LEU A 35 -8.24 -20.28 -22.52
N ALA A 36 -9.51 -20.46 -22.16
CA ALA A 36 -10.04 -20.02 -20.88
C ALA A 36 -9.34 -20.71 -19.68
N SER A 37 -9.04 -22.00 -19.79
CA SER A 37 -8.33 -22.73 -18.74
C SER A 37 -6.89 -22.21 -18.57
N LEU A 38 -6.20 -21.92 -19.67
CA LEU A 38 -4.87 -21.31 -19.64
C LEU A 38 -4.89 -19.90 -19.05
N LEU A 39 -5.87 -19.09 -19.44
CA LEU A 39 -6.05 -17.74 -18.90
C LEU A 39 -6.26 -17.77 -17.39
N VAL A 40 -7.01 -18.75 -16.87
CA VAL A 40 -7.14 -18.95 -15.40
C VAL A 40 -5.81 -19.28 -14.75
N VAL A 41 -4.99 -20.15 -15.35
CA VAL A 41 -3.65 -20.50 -14.83
C VAL A 41 -2.77 -19.24 -14.76
N TYR A 42 -2.65 -18.49 -15.87
CA TYR A 42 -1.84 -17.28 -15.91
C TYR A 42 -2.37 -16.17 -14.99
N TRP A 43 -3.69 -16.04 -14.88
CA TRP A 43 -4.31 -15.08 -13.98
C TRP A 43 -4.04 -15.43 -12.52
N LEU A 44 -4.14 -16.70 -12.14
CA LEU A 44 -3.82 -17.17 -10.79
C LEU A 44 -2.33 -17.00 -10.47
N GLU A 45 -1.46 -17.24 -11.45
CA GLU A 45 -0.03 -17.01 -11.33
C GLU A 45 0.30 -15.54 -11.10
N ALA A 46 -0.28 -14.65 -11.92
CA ALA A 46 -0.14 -13.20 -11.77
C ALA A 46 -0.67 -12.71 -10.41
N LEU A 47 -1.79 -13.29 -9.93
CA LEU A 47 -2.36 -12.95 -8.63
C LEU A 47 -1.43 -13.41 -7.49
N THR A 48 -1.01 -14.66 -7.52
CA THR A 48 -0.17 -15.27 -6.48
C THR A 48 1.17 -14.55 -6.38
N THR A 49 1.79 -14.21 -7.52
CA THR A 49 3.04 -13.45 -7.56
C THR A 49 2.87 -12.04 -7.03
N ALA A 50 1.77 -11.34 -7.34
CA ALA A 50 1.48 -10.01 -6.79
C ALA A 50 1.23 -10.04 -5.28
N LEU A 51 0.47 -11.02 -4.78
CA LEU A 51 0.24 -11.23 -3.35
C LEU A 51 1.55 -11.51 -2.61
N LEU A 52 2.37 -12.42 -3.14
CA LEU A 52 3.67 -12.73 -2.55
C LEU A 52 4.64 -11.56 -2.65
N ALA A 53 4.61 -10.75 -3.71
CA ALA A 53 5.41 -9.53 -3.79
C ALA A 53 5.03 -8.51 -2.69
N ALA A 54 3.73 -8.33 -2.47
CA ALA A 54 3.23 -7.49 -1.38
C ALA A 54 3.64 -8.05 0.00
N ILE A 55 3.57 -9.37 0.20
CA ILE A 55 4.02 -10.02 1.44
C ILE A 55 5.53 -9.87 1.63
N LYS A 56 6.34 -10.13 0.59
CA LYS A 56 7.79 -9.96 0.61
C LYS A 56 8.17 -8.52 0.97
N ALA A 57 7.49 -7.53 0.39
CA ALA A 57 7.70 -6.12 0.74
C ALA A 57 7.63 -5.84 2.24
N LEU A 58 6.72 -6.50 2.97
CA LEU A 58 6.58 -6.31 4.43
C LEU A 58 7.83 -6.73 5.23
N PHE A 59 8.62 -7.68 4.72
CA PHE A 59 9.83 -8.19 5.38
C PHE A 59 11.11 -7.53 4.88
N ALA A 60 11.05 -6.75 3.79
CA ALA A 60 12.23 -6.15 3.18
C ALA A 60 12.93 -5.19 4.15
N LYS A 61 14.21 -5.42 4.45
CA LYS A 61 14.98 -4.54 5.33
C LYS A 61 15.23 -3.19 4.68
N GLN A 62 15.53 -3.17 3.39
CA GLN A 62 15.74 -1.92 2.65
C GLN A 62 14.49 -1.05 2.57
N GLY A 63 14.68 0.26 2.47
CA GLY A 63 13.61 1.22 2.29
C GLY A 63 12.84 0.96 1.00
N SER A 64 11.53 1.15 1.04
CA SER A 64 10.70 1.15 -0.17
C SER A 64 10.80 2.51 -0.85
N PRO A 65 10.94 2.62 -2.18
CA PRO A 65 11.11 3.88 -2.90
C PRO A 65 9.97 4.86 -2.63
N GLU A 66 10.26 6.13 -2.86
CA GLU A 66 9.22 7.14 -2.94
C GLU A 66 8.36 6.89 -4.18
N LEU A 67 7.04 6.76 -3.98
CA LEU A 67 6.11 6.58 -5.08
C LEU A 67 5.66 7.96 -5.59
N PRO A 68 5.74 8.25 -6.90
CA PRO A 68 5.21 9.48 -7.46
C PRO A 68 3.70 9.61 -7.23
N GLY A 69 3.25 10.76 -6.71
CA GLY A 69 1.84 11.09 -6.50
C GLY A 69 1.38 11.09 -5.03
N VAL A 70 0.07 11.02 -4.80
CA VAL A 70 -0.51 10.97 -3.44
C VAL A 70 -0.07 9.67 -2.76
N GLN A 71 0.84 9.80 -1.79
CA GLN A 71 1.39 8.67 -1.06
C GLN A 71 0.29 8.02 -0.22
N ARG A 72 0.14 6.70 -0.34
CA ARG A 72 -0.78 5.93 0.50
C ARG A 72 -0.18 5.80 1.88
N LEU A 73 -0.97 6.03 2.93
CA LEU A 73 -0.56 5.78 4.32
C LEU A 73 0.81 6.40 4.66
N PRO A 74 1.02 7.71 4.40
CA PRO A 74 2.32 8.37 4.59
C PRO A 74 2.82 8.24 6.04
N ASP A 75 1.87 8.09 6.96
CA ASP A 75 2.10 7.95 8.39
C ASP A 75 3.03 6.78 8.77
N LEU A 76 2.98 5.67 8.02
CA LEU A 76 3.78 4.49 8.35
C LEU A 76 5.21 4.56 7.80
N ARG A 77 5.46 5.30 6.71
CA ARG A 77 6.78 5.33 6.05
C ARG A 77 7.88 5.86 6.97
N ALA A 78 7.51 6.77 7.85
CA ALA A 78 8.40 7.38 8.82
C ALA A 78 8.76 6.47 10.00
N LYS A 79 8.09 5.31 10.14
CA LYS A 79 8.16 4.43 11.31
C LYS A 79 9.43 3.56 11.29
N ARG A 80 10.15 3.54 12.40
CA ARG A 80 11.35 2.72 12.63
C ARG A 80 11.00 1.48 13.44
N GLY A 81 11.81 0.43 13.31
CA GLY A 81 11.59 -0.85 13.97
C GLY A 81 10.66 -1.78 13.18
N GLY A 82 10.54 -3.02 13.65
CA GLY A 82 9.72 -4.04 13.02
C GLY A 82 9.14 -5.03 14.02
N LEU A 83 7.97 -5.57 13.70
CA LEU A 83 7.28 -6.56 14.53
C LEU A 83 7.73 -7.95 14.15
N GLN A 84 8.33 -8.68 15.09
CA GLN A 84 8.66 -10.07 14.87
C GLN A 84 7.45 -10.96 15.18
N PRO A 85 6.82 -11.63 14.18
CA PRO A 85 5.58 -12.37 14.42
C PRO A 85 5.80 -13.63 15.29
N ARG A 86 6.99 -14.23 15.18
CA ARG A 86 7.42 -15.40 15.94
C ARG A 86 8.94 -15.50 15.98
N ALA A 87 9.48 -16.14 17.01
CA ALA A 87 10.91 -16.39 17.12
C ALA A 87 11.45 -17.13 15.88
N GLY A 88 12.55 -16.62 15.31
CA GLY A 88 13.19 -17.17 14.11
C GLY A 88 12.56 -16.76 12.77
N TRP A 89 11.61 -15.81 12.77
CA TRP A 89 11.11 -15.17 11.54
C TRP A 89 11.66 -13.77 11.36
N PRO A 90 11.79 -13.29 10.10
CA PRO A 90 12.14 -11.91 9.86
C PRO A 90 11.06 -10.96 10.41
N PRO A 91 11.46 -9.75 10.84
CA PRO A 91 10.52 -8.74 11.30
C PRO A 91 9.68 -8.20 10.15
N ILE A 92 8.43 -7.85 10.45
CA ILE A 92 7.54 -7.09 9.56
C ILE A 92 7.75 -5.61 9.84
N TYR A 93 8.16 -4.86 8.82
CA TYR A 93 8.40 -3.42 8.92
C TYR A 93 7.14 -2.63 8.56
N PRO A 94 6.51 -1.89 9.51
CA PRO A 94 5.32 -1.08 9.22
C PRO A 94 5.56 -0.06 8.10
N ARG A 95 6.78 0.46 7.97
CA ARG A 95 7.20 1.36 6.89
C ARG A 95 6.97 0.84 5.47
N ASN A 96 6.93 -0.49 5.30
CA ASN A 96 6.74 -1.11 3.99
C ASN A 96 5.27 -1.44 3.68
N VAL A 97 4.36 -1.31 4.66
CA VAL A 97 2.91 -1.51 4.44
C VAL A 97 2.36 -0.60 3.32
N PRO A 98 2.69 0.71 3.27
CA PRO A 98 2.33 1.57 2.13
C PRO A 98 2.71 1.00 0.77
N PHE A 99 3.90 0.44 0.65
CA PHE A 99 4.40 -0.13 -0.59
C PHE A 99 3.69 -1.44 -0.94
N ALA A 100 3.49 -2.34 0.03
CA ALA A 100 2.71 -3.56 -0.16
C ALA A 100 1.27 -3.26 -0.62
N VAL A 101 0.60 -2.28 0.00
CA VAL A 101 -0.73 -1.80 -0.40
C VAL A 101 -0.69 -1.22 -1.82
N SER A 102 0.40 -0.55 -2.22
CA SER A 102 0.53 -0.02 -3.57
C SER A 102 0.55 -1.13 -4.65
N ILE A 103 1.25 -2.24 -4.40
CA ILE A 103 1.30 -3.41 -5.31
C ILE A 103 -0.10 -3.98 -5.50
N LEU A 104 -0.82 -4.22 -4.41
CA LEU A 104 -2.19 -4.74 -4.45
C LEU A 104 -3.16 -3.75 -5.09
N SER A 105 -2.97 -2.46 -4.84
CA SER A 105 -3.79 -1.40 -5.45
C SER A 105 -3.64 -1.37 -6.97
N VAL A 106 -2.42 -1.50 -7.51
CA VAL A 106 -2.23 -1.57 -8.97
C VAL A 106 -3.02 -2.76 -9.51
N TRP A 107 -2.87 -3.93 -8.89
CA TRP A 107 -3.56 -5.14 -9.32
C TRP A 107 -5.09 -5.03 -9.27
N ALA A 108 -5.63 -4.50 -8.17
CA ALA A 108 -7.07 -4.29 -7.98
C ALA A 108 -7.66 -3.24 -8.93
N MET A 109 -6.86 -2.25 -9.38
CA MET A 109 -7.35 -1.13 -10.20
C MET A 109 -7.12 -1.32 -11.70
N THR A 110 -6.17 -2.16 -12.11
CA THR A 110 -5.86 -2.37 -13.53
C THR A 110 -6.20 -3.80 -13.96
N VAL A 111 -5.58 -4.78 -13.32
CA VAL A 111 -5.67 -6.18 -13.74
C VAL A 111 -7.05 -6.75 -13.50
N LEU A 112 -7.59 -6.58 -12.29
CA LEU A 112 -8.88 -7.17 -11.91
C LEU A 112 -10.06 -6.63 -12.75
N PRO A 113 -10.24 -5.30 -12.95
CA PRO A 113 -11.35 -4.79 -13.74
C PRO A 113 -11.27 -5.18 -15.21
N VAL A 114 -10.08 -5.12 -15.82
CA VAL A 114 -9.87 -5.53 -17.23
C VAL A 114 -10.12 -7.02 -17.40
N SER A 115 -9.65 -7.84 -16.44
CA SER A 115 -9.90 -9.28 -16.45
C SER A 115 -11.39 -9.56 -16.33
N LEU A 116 -12.09 -9.00 -15.34
CA LEU A 116 -13.53 -9.20 -15.19
C LEU A 116 -14.30 -8.79 -16.45
N LEU A 117 -13.99 -7.62 -17.02
CA LEU A 117 -14.61 -7.15 -18.26
C LEU A 117 -14.38 -8.15 -19.40
N ALA A 118 -13.16 -8.66 -19.56
CA ALA A 118 -12.83 -9.66 -20.56
C ALA A 118 -13.62 -10.97 -20.33
N TRP A 119 -13.67 -11.48 -19.10
CA TRP A 119 -14.39 -12.71 -18.77
C TRP A 119 -15.87 -12.64 -19.11
N PHE A 120 -16.53 -11.52 -18.78
CA PHE A 120 -17.95 -11.33 -19.08
C PHE A 120 -18.21 -11.04 -20.56
N SER A 121 -17.31 -10.30 -21.23
CA SER A 121 -17.51 -9.88 -22.62
C SER A 121 -17.17 -10.99 -23.63
N LEU A 122 -16.31 -11.93 -23.24
CA LEU A 122 -15.79 -12.99 -24.11
C LEU A 122 -16.26 -14.39 -23.72
N ASP A 123 -17.13 -14.51 -22.72
CA ASP A 123 -17.67 -15.77 -22.19
C ASP A 123 -16.57 -16.81 -21.89
N LEU A 124 -15.53 -16.36 -21.18
CA LEU A 124 -14.34 -17.17 -20.86
C LEU A 124 -14.63 -18.15 -19.71
N ALA A 125 -15.52 -19.11 -19.93
CA ALA A 125 -15.81 -20.17 -18.97
C ALA A 125 -14.73 -21.28 -19.03
N PRO A 126 -13.90 -21.46 -17.98
CA PRO A 126 -12.91 -22.53 -17.96
C PRO A 126 -13.59 -23.89 -17.80
N THR A 127 -13.04 -24.92 -18.45
CA THR A 127 -13.47 -26.31 -18.24
C THR A 127 -12.74 -26.87 -17.02
N LEU A 128 -13.46 -27.04 -15.91
CA LEU A 128 -12.90 -27.59 -14.68
C LEU A 128 -12.54 -29.06 -14.88
N SER A 129 -11.25 -29.36 -14.94
CA SER A 129 -10.71 -30.72 -15.01
C SER A 129 -9.85 -31.01 -13.77
N GLY A 130 -9.72 -32.29 -13.41
CA GLY A 130 -8.82 -32.71 -12.34
C GLY A 130 -7.36 -32.28 -12.59
N GLY A 131 -6.92 -32.35 -13.85
CA GLY A 131 -5.59 -31.88 -14.26
C GLY A 131 -5.39 -30.38 -14.04
N LEU A 132 -6.40 -29.56 -14.37
CA LEU A 132 -6.36 -28.11 -14.12
C LEU A 132 -6.26 -27.82 -12.63
N LEU A 133 -7.06 -28.48 -11.78
CA LEU A 133 -7.00 -28.27 -10.33
C LEU A 133 -5.63 -28.63 -9.74
N VAL A 134 -5.06 -29.78 -10.14
CA VAL A 134 -3.71 -30.17 -9.71
C VAL A 134 -2.68 -29.13 -10.14
N ALA A 135 -2.78 -28.62 -11.37
CA ALA A 135 -1.88 -27.58 -11.88
C ALA A 135 -1.98 -26.28 -11.08
N LEU A 136 -3.20 -25.81 -10.75
CA LEU A 136 -3.41 -24.60 -9.95
C LEU A 136 -2.83 -24.75 -8.53
N VAL A 137 -3.05 -25.90 -7.89
CA VAL A 137 -2.49 -26.18 -6.55
C VAL A 137 -0.96 -26.29 -6.59
N ALA A 138 -0.41 -27.00 -7.58
CA ALA A 138 1.03 -27.14 -7.74
C ALA A 138 1.70 -25.78 -7.98
N LEU A 139 1.07 -24.90 -8.76
CA LEU A 139 1.55 -23.55 -9.02
C LEU A 139 1.62 -22.72 -7.73
N VAL A 140 0.53 -22.67 -6.96
CA VAL A 140 0.51 -21.92 -5.69
C VAL A 140 1.50 -22.50 -4.69
N ALA A 141 1.59 -23.82 -4.59
CA ALA A 141 2.54 -24.51 -3.71
C ALA A 141 3.99 -24.21 -4.10
N SER A 142 4.31 -24.17 -5.40
CA SER A 142 5.65 -23.82 -5.91
C SER A 142 6.04 -22.40 -5.49
N HIS A 143 5.17 -21.42 -5.73
CA HIS A 143 5.45 -20.03 -5.35
C HIS A 143 5.58 -19.85 -3.83
N LEU A 144 4.79 -20.58 -3.04
CA LEU A 144 4.89 -20.53 -1.58
C LEU A 144 6.19 -21.20 -1.08
N ALA A 145 6.63 -22.29 -1.73
CA ALA A 145 7.91 -22.92 -1.47
C ALA A 145 9.08 -21.96 -1.78
N ASP A 146 9.04 -21.26 -2.91
CA ASP A 146 10.02 -20.23 -3.29
C ASP A 146 10.03 -19.06 -2.28
N PHE A 147 8.86 -18.64 -1.81
CA PHE A 147 8.81 -17.64 -0.74
C PHE A 147 9.50 -18.17 0.54
N ARG A 148 9.21 -19.40 0.94
CA ARG A 148 9.68 -19.94 2.23
C ARG A 148 11.16 -20.33 2.23
N VAL A 149 11.63 -21.04 1.22
CA VAL A 149 13.00 -21.57 1.14
C VAL A 149 13.94 -20.46 0.69
N ASP A 150 13.50 -19.72 -0.31
CA ASP A 150 14.36 -18.94 -1.16
C ASP A 150 14.40 -17.47 -0.70
N TYR A 151 13.25 -16.90 -0.34
CA TYR A 151 13.19 -15.53 0.18
C TYR A 151 13.46 -15.46 1.70
N ILE A 152 12.77 -16.29 2.49
CA ILE A 152 12.95 -16.31 3.95
C ILE A 152 14.19 -17.12 4.35
N GLY A 153 14.37 -18.32 3.79
CA GLY A 153 15.44 -19.23 4.20
C GLY A 153 16.85 -18.81 3.76
N ALA A 154 16.99 -18.13 2.62
CA ALA A 154 18.26 -17.59 2.15
C ALA A 154 18.47 -16.12 2.52
N GLU A 155 17.66 -15.58 3.44
CA GLU A 155 17.75 -14.21 3.97
C GLU A 155 17.68 -13.08 2.92
N ARG A 156 17.21 -13.35 1.69
CA ARG A 156 17.10 -12.35 0.62
C ARG A 156 16.31 -11.09 0.99
N TYR A 157 15.45 -11.16 2.00
CA TYR A 157 14.75 -9.99 2.52
C TYR A 157 15.68 -8.86 3.00
N THR A 158 16.96 -9.12 3.29
CA THR A 158 17.93 -8.09 3.69
C THR A 158 18.36 -7.18 2.53
N ASP A 159 18.44 -7.74 1.32
CA ASP A 159 19.14 -7.11 0.20
C ASP A 159 18.24 -6.77 -1.00
N VAL A 160 16.99 -7.23 -0.97
CA VAL A 160 16.06 -7.10 -2.10
C VAL A 160 15.54 -5.67 -2.23
N SER A 161 15.68 -5.14 -3.44
CA SER A 161 15.13 -3.85 -3.85
C SER A 161 13.62 -3.92 -4.14
N ALA A 162 12.94 -2.79 -4.03
CA ALA A 162 11.53 -2.67 -4.38
C ALA A 162 11.22 -2.96 -5.86
N ARG A 163 12.15 -2.65 -6.77
CA ARG A 163 12.02 -2.98 -8.19
C ARG A 163 12.01 -4.49 -8.41
N GLU A 164 12.87 -5.22 -7.71
CA GLU A 164 12.92 -6.67 -7.80
C GLU A 164 11.61 -7.31 -7.32
N LEU A 165 11.00 -6.76 -6.27
CA LEU A 165 9.69 -7.20 -5.77
C LEU A 165 8.57 -7.00 -6.80
N THR A 166 8.58 -5.90 -7.54
CA THR A 166 7.52 -5.55 -8.51
C THR A 166 7.75 -6.09 -9.91
N ARG A 167 8.99 -6.44 -10.27
CA ARG A 167 9.36 -6.94 -11.60
C ARG A 167 8.60 -8.20 -11.99
N THR A 168 8.54 -9.19 -11.10
CA THR A 168 7.88 -10.47 -11.42
C THR A 168 6.37 -10.28 -11.63
N PRO A 169 5.62 -9.62 -10.73
CA PRO A 169 4.21 -9.28 -10.99
C PRO A 169 4.01 -8.50 -12.29
N ALA A 170 4.86 -7.51 -12.58
CA ALA A 170 4.75 -6.72 -13.81
C ALA A 170 4.92 -7.56 -15.08
N GLN A 171 5.87 -8.52 -15.07
CA GLN A 171 6.06 -9.46 -16.18
C GLN A 171 4.84 -10.37 -16.36
N GLN A 172 4.23 -10.87 -15.28
CA GLN A 172 3.03 -11.71 -15.38
C GLN A 172 1.83 -10.92 -15.89
N VAL A 173 1.68 -9.65 -15.49
CA VAL A 173 0.64 -8.75 -16.04
C VAL A 173 0.86 -8.51 -17.54
N LEU A 174 2.11 -8.28 -17.97
CA LEU A 174 2.44 -8.14 -19.39
C LEU A 174 2.07 -9.41 -20.18
N VAL A 175 2.40 -10.60 -19.67
CA VAL A 175 2.02 -11.88 -20.29
C VAL A 175 0.50 -11.97 -20.41
N LEU A 176 -0.25 -11.66 -19.34
CA LEU A 176 -1.72 -11.69 -19.37
C LEU A 176 -2.29 -10.71 -20.42
N LEU A 177 -1.75 -9.48 -20.50
CA LEU A 177 -2.14 -8.49 -21.51
C LEU A 177 -1.80 -8.95 -22.93
N CYS A 178 -0.68 -9.63 -23.13
CA CYS A 178 -0.32 -10.18 -24.44
C CYS A 178 -1.25 -11.33 -24.85
N VAL A 179 -1.75 -12.15 -23.93
CA VAL A 179 -2.66 -13.28 -24.27
C VAL A 179 -4.09 -12.79 -24.55
N LEU A 180 -4.53 -11.69 -23.93
CA LEU A 180 -5.91 -11.18 -24.02
C LEU A 180 -6.43 -10.93 -25.45
N PRO A 181 -5.71 -10.25 -26.37
CA PRO A 181 -6.20 -10.01 -27.74
C PRO A 181 -6.49 -11.29 -28.55
N PHE A 182 -5.90 -12.42 -28.18
CA PHE A 182 -6.06 -13.69 -28.90
C PHE A 182 -7.39 -14.39 -28.62
N THR A 183 -8.14 -13.94 -27.61
CA THR A 183 -9.53 -14.36 -27.41
C THR A 183 -10.47 -13.78 -28.47
N MET A 184 -10.06 -12.71 -29.17
CA MET A 184 -10.88 -11.99 -30.15
C MET A 184 -10.55 -12.32 -31.61
N GLY A 185 -9.49 -13.10 -31.90
CA GLY A 185 -8.98 -13.34 -33.26
C GLY A 185 -9.22 -14.75 -33.81
N GLU A 186 -9.33 -14.86 -35.15
CA GLU A 186 -9.52 -16.14 -35.85
C GLU A 186 -8.36 -17.14 -35.57
N ALA A 187 -8.77 -18.35 -35.21
CA ALA A 187 -8.02 -19.38 -34.47
C ALA A 187 -6.74 -19.96 -35.13
N ALA A 188 -6.32 -19.51 -36.32
CA ALA A 188 -5.20 -20.13 -37.04
C ALA A 188 -3.80 -19.74 -36.53
N SER A 189 -3.67 -18.69 -35.70
CA SER A 189 -2.38 -18.18 -35.18
C SER A 189 -2.18 -18.35 -33.66
N GLY A 190 -3.23 -18.76 -32.93
CA GLY A 190 -3.24 -18.74 -31.46
C GLY A 190 -2.29 -19.74 -30.80
N VAL A 191 -2.16 -20.96 -31.34
CA VAL A 191 -1.30 -22.01 -30.76
C VAL A 191 0.18 -21.70 -30.96
N GLY A 192 0.57 -21.23 -32.15
CA GLY A 192 1.96 -20.87 -32.45
C GLY A 192 2.45 -19.68 -31.61
N LEU A 193 1.58 -18.68 -31.41
CA LEU A 193 1.92 -17.52 -30.60
C LEU A 193 1.88 -17.80 -29.09
N LEU A 194 0.92 -18.62 -28.60
CA LEU A 194 0.97 -19.13 -27.22
C LEU A 194 2.26 -19.90 -26.97
N GLY A 195 2.68 -20.74 -27.93
CA GLY A 195 3.98 -21.40 -27.92
C GLY A 195 5.14 -20.40 -27.84
N GLY A 196 5.08 -19.31 -28.62
CA GLY A 196 6.06 -18.22 -28.57
C GLY A 196 6.10 -17.48 -27.22
N ILE A 197 4.95 -17.16 -26.63
CA ILE A 197 4.84 -16.51 -25.31
C ILE A 197 5.42 -17.44 -24.24
N VAL A 198 5.00 -18.71 -24.21
CA VAL A 198 5.51 -19.70 -23.26
C VAL A 198 7.00 -19.85 -23.41
N LEU A 199 7.51 -19.99 -24.63
CA LEU A 199 8.94 -20.15 -24.87
C LEU A 199 9.73 -18.92 -24.42
N THR A 200 9.23 -17.71 -24.72
CA THR A 200 9.86 -16.45 -24.31
C THR A 200 9.90 -16.33 -22.78
N LYS A 201 8.77 -16.60 -22.12
CA LYS A 201 8.67 -16.61 -20.66
C LYS A 201 9.60 -17.66 -20.03
N THR A 202 9.56 -18.89 -20.52
CA THR A 202 10.42 -20.00 -20.06
C THR A 202 11.89 -19.62 -20.17
N THR A 203 12.29 -19.05 -21.31
CA THR A 203 13.68 -18.64 -21.55
C THR A 203 14.10 -17.52 -20.61
N ALA A 204 13.24 -16.51 -20.39
CA ALA A 204 13.52 -15.40 -19.48
C ALA A 204 13.65 -15.86 -18.02
N GLU A 205 12.77 -16.75 -17.56
CA GLU A 205 12.78 -17.27 -16.20
C GLU A 205 13.94 -18.24 -15.96
N ALA A 206 14.24 -19.12 -16.91
CA ALA A 206 15.39 -20.02 -16.87
C ALA A 206 16.72 -19.25 -16.85
N TYR A 207 16.85 -18.21 -17.69
CA TYR A 207 18.01 -17.34 -17.70
C TYR A 207 18.20 -16.65 -16.34
N ARG A 208 17.13 -16.10 -15.77
CA ARG A 208 17.19 -15.48 -14.44
C ARG A 208 17.59 -16.47 -13.36
N PHE A 209 16.97 -17.65 -13.32
CA PHE A 209 17.32 -18.69 -12.35
C PHE A 209 18.80 -19.05 -12.44
N TYR A 210 19.34 -19.16 -13.66
CA TYR A 210 20.75 -19.40 -13.91
C TYR A 210 21.63 -18.27 -13.36
N VAL A 211 21.32 -17.00 -13.66
CA VAL A 211 22.08 -15.85 -13.16
C VAL A 211 22.06 -15.78 -11.64
N ASP A 212 20.89 -15.98 -11.03
CA ASP A 212 20.69 -15.83 -9.59
C ASP A 212 21.31 -16.99 -8.79
N HIS A 213 21.37 -18.21 -9.35
CA HIS A 213 21.76 -19.41 -8.60
C HIS A 213 23.02 -20.12 -9.11
N MET A 214 23.44 -19.93 -10.37
CA MET A 214 24.55 -20.66 -10.99
C MET A 214 25.74 -19.79 -11.41
N GLY A 215 25.63 -18.46 -11.39
CA GLY A 215 26.75 -17.53 -11.62
C GLY A 215 26.61 -16.64 -12.86
N GLN A 216 27.68 -15.89 -13.16
CA GLN A 216 27.71 -14.69 -14.02
C GLN A 216 26.90 -14.78 -15.33
N PRO A 217 26.32 -13.64 -15.77
CA PRO A 217 25.46 -13.59 -16.95
C PRO A 217 26.17 -14.19 -18.16
N LEU A 218 25.49 -15.13 -18.83
CA LEU A 218 25.96 -15.75 -20.08
C LEU A 218 26.20 -14.70 -21.19
N VAL A 219 25.58 -13.51 -21.07
CA VAL A 219 25.73 -12.40 -22.00
C VAL A 219 25.80 -11.07 -21.23
N GLY A 220 26.86 -10.29 -21.42
CA GLY A 220 27.11 -8.99 -20.77
C GLY A 220 26.16 -7.85 -21.18
N ILE A 221 24.99 -8.17 -21.76
CA ILE A 221 23.99 -7.19 -22.20
C ILE A 221 23.49 -6.35 -21.03
N THR A 222 23.39 -6.95 -19.83
CA THR A 222 22.95 -6.22 -18.62
C THR A 222 23.94 -5.15 -18.20
N ASP A 223 25.24 -5.37 -18.37
CA ASP A 223 26.28 -4.41 -17.99
C ASP A 223 26.36 -3.29 -19.03
N TRP A 224 26.25 -3.63 -20.32
CA TRP A 224 26.12 -2.65 -21.41
C TRP A 224 24.83 -1.79 -21.32
N LEU A 225 23.71 -2.37 -20.89
CA LEU A 225 22.45 -1.63 -20.67
C LEU A 225 22.49 -0.71 -19.44
N LYS A 226 23.23 -1.10 -18.40
CA LYS A 226 23.50 -0.23 -17.24
C LYS A 226 24.39 0.95 -17.63
N GLU A 227 25.42 0.70 -18.45
CA GLU A 227 26.33 1.76 -18.94
C GLU A 227 25.64 2.73 -19.91
N SER A 228 24.67 2.28 -20.70
CA SER A 228 23.94 3.13 -21.66
C SER A 228 22.85 4.02 -21.04
N ALA A 229 22.70 4.02 -19.71
CA ALA A 229 21.68 4.76 -18.96
C ALA A 229 20.22 4.50 -19.39
N LEU A 230 19.98 3.48 -20.22
CA LEU A 230 18.64 3.03 -20.63
C LEU A 230 17.92 2.28 -19.49
N ILE A 231 18.69 1.79 -18.51
CA ILE A 231 18.19 1.26 -17.25
C ILE A 231 18.75 2.11 -16.12
N GLU A 232 18.03 3.17 -15.75
CA GLU A 232 18.29 3.88 -14.50
C GLU A 232 18.06 2.89 -13.34
N THR A 233 19.13 2.53 -12.63
CA THR A 233 19.02 1.84 -11.34
C THR A 233 18.67 2.89 -10.30
N GLU A 234 17.40 2.93 -9.88
CA GLU A 234 17.05 3.63 -8.63
C GLU A 234 18.00 3.13 -7.54
N PRO A 235 18.70 4.03 -6.83
CA PRO A 235 19.56 3.62 -5.72
C PRO A 235 18.72 2.87 -4.70
N LEU A 236 19.30 1.82 -4.12
CA LEU A 236 18.68 1.12 -2.99
C LEU A 236 18.44 2.16 -1.91
N GLN A 237 17.19 2.36 -1.50
CA GLN A 237 16.94 3.22 -0.35
C GLN A 237 17.50 2.51 0.87
N GLU A 238 18.54 3.11 1.46
CA GLU A 238 19.08 2.63 2.72
C GLU A 238 17.99 2.68 3.79
N PRO A 239 17.95 1.68 4.68
CA PRO A 239 17.06 1.75 5.82
C PRO A 239 17.40 3.00 6.66
N PRO A 240 16.39 3.64 7.28
CA PRO A 240 16.65 4.73 8.22
C PRO A 240 17.66 4.29 9.28
N PRO A 241 18.61 5.16 9.68
CA PRO A 241 19.64 4.82 10.64
C PRO A 241 19.03 4.34 11.97
N GLU A 242 19.68 3.38 12.61
CA GLU A 242 19.29 2.94 13.95
C GLU A 242 19.59 4.06 14.95
N LEU A 243 18.59 4.47 15.74
CA LEU A 243 18.76 5.51 16.75
C LEU A 243 19.19 4.86 18.06
N ALA A 244 20.31 5.31 18.61
CA ALA A 244 20.74 4.90 19.94
C ALA A 244 19.85 5.57 20.99
N LEU A 245 19.22 4.75 21.84
CA LEU A 245 18.43 5.27 22.95
C LEU A 245 19.36 5.95 23.98
N PRO A 246 19.08 7.20 24.40
CA PRO A 246 19.87 7.85 25.44
C PRO A 246 19.82 7.07 26.76
N GLU A 247 21.00 6.84 27.38
CA GLU A 247 21.12 6.07 28.62
C GLU A 247 20.53 6.77 29.85
N ALA A 248 20.27 8.08 29.75
CA ALA A 248 19.68 8.87 30.82
C ALA A 248 18.32 8.31 31.29
N PRO A 249 18.00 8.40 32.59
CA PRO A 249 16.72 7.99 33.13
C PRO A 249 15.57 8.80 32.51
N VAL A 250 14.36 8.27 32.61
CA VAL A 250 13.15 8.96 32.14
C VAL A 250 12.68 9.91 33.24
N ASP A 251 12.77 11.21 32.97
CA ASP A 251 12.40 12.28 33.91
C ASP A 251 10.91 12.65 33.84
N GLY A 252 10.28 12.40 32.69
CA GLY A 252 8.86 12.68 32.44
C GLY A 252 8.34 11.85 31.27
N ARG A 253 7.04 11.51 31.29
CA ARG A 253 6.43 10.65 30.27
C ARG A 253 5.01 11.09 29.94
N VAL A 254 4.76 11.36 28.66
CA VAL A 254 3.43 11.72 28.17
C VAL A 254 2.98 10.77 27.08
N GLU A 255 1.77 10.23 27.21
CA GLU A 255 1.11 9.41 26.18
C GLU A 255 0.23 10.27 25.26
N THR A 256 0.03 9.79 24.03
CA THR A 256 -0.88 10.44 23.07
C THR A 256 -2.34 10.16 23.39
N ASP A 257 -3.22 11.11 23.07
CA ASP A 257 -4.67 10.91 23.16
C ASP A 257 -5.20 10.06 21.99
N THR A 258 -5.75 8.88 22.31
CA THR A 258 -6.22 7.94 21.28
C THR A 258 -7.41 8.49 20.48
N THR A 259 -8.28 9.27 21.11
CA THR A 259 -9.48 9.83 20.44
C THR A 259 -9.06 10.88 19.41
N ALA A 260 -8.10 11.75 19.75
CA ALA A 260 -7.54 12.74 18.86
C ALA A 260 -6.77 12.11 17.70
N VAL A 261 -6.03 11.02 17.97
CA VAL A 261 -5.36 10.24 16.92
C VAL A 261 -6.37 9.66 15.92
N VAL A 262 -7.45 9.02 16.41
CA VAL A 262 -8.49 8.44 15.55
C VAL A 262 -9.24 9.54 14.79
N LEU A 263 -9.62 10.63 15.44
CA LEU A 263 -10.29 11.75 14.77
C LEU A 263 -9.41 12.39 13.70
N GLY A 264 -8.10 12.50 13.95
CA GLY A 264 -7.11 12.96 12.98
C GLY A 264 -6.96 12.06 11.74
N SER A 265 -7.45 10.83 11.78
CA SER A 265 -7.45 9.93 10.62
C SER A 265 -8.50 10.31 9.56
N VAL A 266 -9.51 11.13 9.90
CA VAL A 266 -10.58 11.53 8.97
C VAL A 266 -10.01 12.17 7.70
N THR A 267 -8.96 12.98 7.80
CA THR A 267 -8.27 13.57 6.64
C THR A 267 -7.72 12.50 5.72
N ASN A 268 -7.05 11.49 6.28
CA ASN A 268 -6.46 10.39 5.52
C ASN A 268 -7.55 9.53 4.86
N VAL A 269 -8.65 9.29 5.56
CA VAL A 269 -9.82 8.57 5.03
C VAL A 269 -10.41 9.34 3.84
N MET A 270 -10.65 10.63 4.00
CA MET A 270 -11.19 11.48 2.94
C MET A 270 -10.25 11.51 1.73
N LEU A 271 -8.95 11.73 1.94
CA LEU A 271 -7.94 11.69 0.87
C LEU A 271 -7.92 10.32 0.15
N GLY A 272 -8.09 9.24 0.92
CA GLY A 272 -8.22 7.88 0.41
C GLY A 272 -9.47 7.68 -0.47
N LEU A 273 -10.62 8.23 -0.06
CA LEU A 273 -11.84 8.20 -0.86
C LEU A 273 -11.73 9.03 -2.16
N PHE A 274 -11.00 10.15 -2.14
CA PHE A 274 -10.76 10.96 -3.34
C PHE A 274 -9.67 10.39 -4.26
N SER A 275 -8.95 9.37 -3.81
CA SER A 275 -8.02 8.66 -4.69
C SER A 275 -8.77 7.94 -5.81
N ARG A 276 -8.06 7.61 -6.90
CA ARG A 276 -8.59 6.80 -8.01
C ARG A 276 -9.30 5.53 -7.53
N GLY A 277 -8.79 4.92 -6.46
CA GLY A 277 -9.38 3.71 -5.87
C GLY A 277 -10.70 3.96 -5.15
N GLY A 278 -10.83 5.08 -4.43
CA GLY A 278 -12.09 5.44 -3.77
C GLY A 278 -13.18 5.83 -4.77
N VAL A 279 -12.81 6.48 -5.88
CA VAL A 279 -13.73 6.76 -7.00
C VAL A 279 -14.26 5.47 -7.62
N LEU A 280 -13.37 4.51 -7.93
CA LEU A 280 -13.77 3.21 -8.48
C LEU A 280 -14.66 2.42 -7.51
N LEU A 281 -14.36 2.45 -6.22
CA LEU A 281 -15.18 1.82 -5.20
C LEU A 281 -16.57 2.46 -5.11
N THR A 282 -16.65 3.79 -5.18
CA THR A 282 -17.92 4.52 -5.20
C THR A 282 -18.73 4.17 -6.45
N ALA A 283 -18.08 4.07 -7.62
CA ALA A 283 -18.71 3.63 -8.85
C ALA A 283 -19.23 2.18 -8.77
N LEU A 284 -18.46 1.27 -8.14
CA LEU A 284 -18.87 -0.12 -7.92
C LEU A 284 -20.08 -0.22 -6.99
N LEU A 285 -20.11 0.55 -5.91
CA LEU A 285 -21.25 0.65 -5.00
C LEU A 285 -22.49 1.19 -5.72
N ALA A 286 -22.34 2.29 -6.47
CA ALA A 286 -23.42 2.86 -7.27
C ALA A 286 -23.96 1.84 -8.29
N PHE A 287 -23.07 1.15 -9.00
CA PHE A 287 -23.44 0.10 -9.94
C PHE A 287 -24.22 -1.03 -9.26
N GLY A 288 -23.74 -1.52 -8.11
CA GLY A 288 -24.41 -2.54 -7.31
C GLY A 288 -25.82 -2.14 -6.89
N ILE A 289 -26.01 -0.88 -6.49
CA ILE A 289 -27.33 -0.30 -6.16
C ILE A 289 -28.21 -0.25 -7.41
N THR A 290 -27.68 0.23 -8.54
CA THR A 290 -28.43 0.36 -9.80
C THR A 290 -28.95 -0.98 -10.31
N ILE A 291 -28.14 -2.06 -10.22
CA ILE A 291 -28.55 -3.40 -10.64
C ILE A 291 -29.33 -4.16 -9.56
N GLY A 292 -29.55 -3.56 -8.37
CA GLY A 292 -30.25 -4.19 -7.25
C GLY A 292 -29.54 -5.43 -6.68
N SER A 293 -28.21 -5.52 -6.80
CA SER A 293 -27.44 -6.69 -6.35
C SER A 293 -26.91 -6.47 -4.92
N PRO A 294 -27.51 -7.09 -3.89
CA PRO A 294 -27.06 -6.94 -2.51
C PRO A 294 -25.63 -7.47 -2.29
N LEU A 295 -25.20 -8.44 -3.12
CA LEU A 295 -23.85 -8.98 -3.07
C LEU A 295 -22.82 -7.92 -3.47
N VAL A 296 -23.03 -7.22 -4.60
CA VAL A 296 -22.09 -6.18 -5.08
C VAL A 296 -22.03 -5.02 -4.09
N VAL A 297 -23.18 -4.61 -3.56
CA VAL A 297 -23.25 -3.56 -2.52
C VAL A 297 -22.52 -4.01 -1.25
N GLY A 298 -22.74 -5.24 -0.79
CA GLY A 298 -22.07 -5.81 0.38
C GLY A 298 -20.55 -5.87 0.22
N LEU A 299 -20.06 -6.34 -0.93
CA LEU A 299 -18.63 -6.37 -1.23
C LEU A 299 -18.01 -4.96 -1.28
N GLY A 300 -18.70 -4.00 -1.90
CA GLY A 300 -18.27 -2.61 -1.93
C GLY A 300 -18.21 -1.99 -0.53
N ALA A 301 -19.20 -2.28 0.32
CA ALA A 301 -19.24 -1.79 1.70
C ALA A 301 -18.11 -2.39 2.56
N VAL A 302 -17.85 -3.70 2.42
CA VAL A 302 -16.72 -4.36 3.09
C VAL A 302 -15.38 -3.77 2.65
N ALA A 303 -15.20 -3.52 1.35
CA ALA A 303 -14.00 -2.88 0.83
C ALA A 303 -13.84 -1.44 1.37
N LEU A 304 -14.93 -0.68 1.48
CA LEU A 304 -14.91 0.67 2.06
C LEU A 304 -14.49 0.63 3.53
N LEU A 305 -15.11 -0.27 4.31
CA LEU A 305 -14.76 -0.46 5.72
C LEU A 305 -13.30 -0.88 5.89
N ALA A 306 -12.78 -1.73 5.01
CA ALA A 306 -11.37 -2.13 5.04
C ALA A 306 -10.44 -0.93 4.77
N ILE A 307 -10.76 -0.06 3.81
CA ILE A 307 -9.97 1.16 3.52
C ILE A 307 -9.98 2.09 4.74
N VAL A 308 -11.15 2.32 5.33
CA VAL A 308 -11.29 3.16 6.53
C VAL A 308 -10.48 2.56 7.69
N ALA A 309 -10.63 1.25 7.95
CA ALA A 309 -9.91 0.56 9.00
C ALA A 309 -8.38 0.65 8.81
N VAL A 310 -7.89 0.47 7.59
CA VAL A 310 -6.45 0.59 7.28
C VAL A 310 -5.95 2.03 7.46
N ALA A 311 -6.71 3.04 7.07
CA ALA A 311 -6.34 4.44 7.25
C ALA A 311 -6.31 4.84 8.75
N VAL A 312 -7.31 4.41 9.51
CA VAL A 312 -7.37 4.61 10.97
C VAL A 312 -6.21 3.88 11.66
N LEU A 313 -5.99 2.61 11.31
CA LEU A 313 -4.94 1.79 11.89
C LEU A 313 -3.54 2.35 11.57
N SER A 314 -3.33 2.84 10.36
CA SER A 314 -2.09 3.52 9.96
C SER A 314 -1.81 4.74 10.82
N ARG A 315 -2.82 5.58 11.07
CA ARG A 315 -2.71 6.76 11.93
C ARG A 315 -2.46 6.37 13.39
N TRP A 316 -3.19 5.37 13.89
CA TRP A 316 -3.03 4.83 15.24
C TRP A 316 -1.64 4.24 15.46
N LEU A 317 -1.11 3.50 14.49
CA LEU A 317 0.26 2.99 14.55
C LEU A 317 1.30 4.11 14.50
N ARG A 318 1.04 5.27 13.91
CA ARG A 318 2.01 6.37 13.91
C ARG A 318 2.08 7.09 15.24
N PHE A 319 0.92 7.35 15.85
CA PHE A 319 0.82 8.22 17.03
C PHE A 319 0.38 7.47 18.28
N GLY A 320 -0.67 6.65 18.20
CA GLY A 320 -1.28 5.98 19.36
C GLY A 320 -0.39 4.98 20.10
N THR A 321 0.63 4.41 19.42
CA THR A 321 1.59 3.50 20.05
C THR A 321 2.79 4.20 20.67
N VAL A 322 2.93 5.50 20.45
CA VAL A 322 4.09 6.30 20.85
C VAL A 322 3.85 6.94 22.21
N GLU A 323 4.89 6.90 23.05
CA GLU A 323 4.99 7.71 24.26
C GLU A 323 6.19 8.67 24.12
N TYR A 324 6.03 9.89 24.61
CA TYR A 324 7.09 10.88 24.63
C TYR A 324 7.79 10.82 25.98
N GLN A 325 9.10 10.59 25.95
CA GLN A 325 9.93 10.47 27.14
C GLN A 325 10.92 11.63 27.19
N ARG A 326 10.97 12.29 28.35
CA ARG A 326 12.04 13.25 28.67
C ARG A 326 13.24 12.50 29.21
N ARG A 327 14.41 12.70 28.60
CA ARG A 327 15.69 12.12 29.03
C ARG A 327 16.76 13.21 29.00
N ASP A 328 17.13 13.73 30.16
CA ASP A 328 18.18 14.75 30.35
C ASP A 328 18.02 16.04 29.53
N HIS A 329 18.58 16.15 28.32
CA HIS A 329 18.43 17.31 27.41
C HIS A 329 17.69 16.99 26.09
N GLU A 330 17.17 15.77 25.97
CA GLU A 330 16.49 15.28 24.79
C GLU A 330 15.05 14.84 25.10
N ILE A 331 14.21 14.86 24.06
CA ILE A 331 12.92 14.19 24.02
C ILE A 331 13.02 13.05 23.03
N VAL A 332 12.56 11.88 23.48
CA VAL A 332 12.52 10.67 22.68
C VAL A 332 11.06 10.29 22.44
N ALA A 333 10.68 10.15 21.18
CA ALA A 333 9.45 9.47 20.83
C ALA A 333 9.70 7.96 20.82
N TYR A 334 9.24 7.28 21.86
CA TYR A 334 9.43 5.86 22.04
C TYR A 334 8.16 5.09 21.63
N ASP A 335 8.29 4.17 20.68
CA ASP A 335 7.14 3.33 20.30
C ASP A 335 7.05 2.09 21.20
N ARG A 336 5.98 1.99 21.98
CA ARG A 336 5.77 0.89 22.94
C ARG A 336 5.49 -0.45 22.26
N LEU A 337 4.91 -0.43 21.06
CA LEU A 337 4.55 -1.63 20.31
C LEU A 337 5.79 -2.21 19.60
N LEU A 338 6.67 -1.36 19.08
CA LEU A 338 7.90 -1.75 18.40
C LEU A 338 9.11 -1.85 19.34
N ALA A 339 9.00 -1.30 20.55
CA ALA A 339 10.09 -1.16 21.52
C ALA A 339 11.31 -0.39 20.99
N GLU A 340 11.08 0.59 20.12
CA GLU A 340 12.12 1.29 19.35
C GLU A 340 11.92 2.82 19.36
N PRO A 341 12.98 3.63 19.52
CA PRO A 341 12.91 5.07 19.33
C PRO A 341 12.58 5.43 17.87
N GLN A 342 11.60 6.31 17.69
CA GLN A 342 11.13 6.76 16.38
C GLN A 342 11.84 8.02 15.90
N TRP A 343 12.13 8.93 16.84
CA TRP A 343 12.92 10.14 16.64
C TRP A 343 13.42 10.67 18.00
N ILE A 344 14.46 11.49 17.94
CA ILE A 344 15.06 12.19 19.09
C ILE A 344 15.16 13.67 18.72
N ALA A 345 14.79 14.55 19.64
CA ALA A 345 14.83 16.00 19.48
C ALA A 345 15.47 16.65 20.71
N PRO A 346 16.24 17.73 20.54
CA PRO A 346 16.76 18.48 21.67
C PRO A 346 15.64 19.32 22.29
N VAL A 347 15.64 19.46 23.61
CA VAL A 347 14.64 20.29 24.30
C VAL A 347 14.94 21.77 24.17
N TYR A 348 16.21 22.11 24.03
CA TYR A 348 16.68 23.49 23.90
C TYR A 348 17.32 23.72 22.53
N GLY A 349 17.21 24.94 22.01
CA GLY A 349 18.00 25.36 20.84
C GLY A 349 17.23 25.47 19.52
N GLY A 350 15.90 25.34 19.51
CA GLY A 350 15.09 25.66 18.34
C GLY A 350 13.67 26.10 18.69
N ASP A 351 12.98 26.65 17.70
CA ASP A 351 11.63 27.17 17.85
C ASP A 351 10.62 26.02 17.96
N ILE A 352 9.82 26.05 19.02
CA ILE A 352 8.74 25.08 19.27
C ILE A 352 7.44 25.73 18.82
N GLU A 353 6.83 25.16 17.79
CA GLU A 353 5.57 25.67 17.24
C GLU A 353 4.39 24.82 17.68
N VAL A 354 3.31 25.47 18.13
CA VAL A 354 2.04 24.80 18.44
C VAL A 354 1.23 24.64 17.16
N GLN A 355 0.96 23.40 16.78
CA GLN A 355 0.13 23.12 15.61
C GLN A 355 -1.34 23.42 15.89
N ASN A 356 -2.03 23.85 14.84
CA ASN A 356 -3.46 24.13 14.89
C ASN A 356 -4.28 23.00 14.24
N ALA A 357 -4.21 21.80 14.81
CA ALA A 357 -4.93 20.66 14.26
C ALA A 357 -6.42 20.68 14.67
N ILE A 358 -7.29 20.20 13.77
CA ILE A 358 -8.74 20.11 14.04
C ILE A 358 -9.05 19.25 15.28
N PRO A 359 -8.43 18.05 15.46
CA PRO A 359 -8.67 17.24 16.66
C PRO A 359 -8.27 17.96 17.95
N ASP A 360 -7.20 18.74 17.91
CA ASP A 360 -6.63 19.50 19.03
C ASP A 360 -7.61 20.55 19.56
N ARG A 361 -8.39 21.18 18.67
CA ARG A 361 -9.44 22.12 19.09
C ARG A 361 -10.70 21.43 19.58
N LEU A 362 -11.16 20.41 18.86
CA LEU A 362 -12.41 19.73 19.18
C LEU A 362 -12.32 18.94 20.49
N LEU A 363 -11.15 18.41 20.82
CA LEU A 363 -10.93 17.54 21.98
C LEU A 363 -10.06 18.20 23.06
N GLY A 364 -9.65 19.45 22.88
CA GLY A 364 -8.75 20.14 23.80
C GLY A 364 -7.29 19.67 23.77
N THR A 365 -6.96 18.69 22.91
CA THR A 365 -5.60 18.15 22.79
C THR A 365 -4.62 19.15 22.16
N GLY A 366 -3.32 18.84 22.16
CA GLY A 366 -2.30 19.70 21.55
C GLY A 366 -1.21 18.93 20.84
N THR A 367 -0.71 19.52 19.75
CA THR A 367 0.39 18.98 18.95
C THR A 367 1.46 20.06 18.79
N LEU A 368 2.73 19.68 18.96
CA LEU A 368 3.90 20.54 18.85
C LEU A 368 4.79 20.08 17.70
N THR A 369 5.43 21.04 17.05
CA THR A 369 6.54 20.79 16.12
C THR A 369 7.84 21.15 16.83
N LEU A 370 8.80 20.24 16.78
CA LEU A 370 10.13 20.38 17.36
C LEU A 370 11.19 20.28 16.26
N PRO A 371 12.38 20.89 16.41
CA PRO A 371 13.51 20.61 15.54
C PRO A 371 13.94 19.15 15.72
N ALA A 372 14.32 18.46 14.64
CA ALA A 372 14.92 17.14 14.77
C ALA A 372 16.44 17.25 14.99
N THR A 373 17.01 16.30 15.74
CA THR A 373 18.47 16.11 15.78
C THR A 373 18.98 15.30 14.57
N ASP A 374 18.08 14.66 13.83
CA ASP A 374 18.39 13.66 12.81
C ASP A 374 18.65 14.28 11.43
N ASP A 375 19.66 13.78 10.72
CA ASP A 375 20.16 14.35 9.44
C ASP A 375 19.11 14.27 8.31
N ASP A 376 18.14 13.36 8.44
CA ASP A 376 17.08 13.13 7.44
C ASP A 376 15.86 14.06 7.58
N ARG A 377 15.70 14.77 8.71
CA ARG A 377 14.48 15.56 8.99
C ARG A 377 14.80 16.90 9.63
N GLU A 378 14.22 17.97 9.10
CA GLU A 378 14.33 19.30 9.70
C GLU A 378 13.47 19.44 10.97
N THR A 379 12.28 18.83 10.97
CA THR A 379 11.33 18.92 12.07
C THR A 379 10.63 17.58 12.39
N VAL A 380 10.19 17.44 13.63
CA VAL A 380 9.43 16.29 14.14
C VAL A 380 8.18 16.74 14.88
N THR A 381 7.18 15.86 14.97
CA THR A 381 5.88 16.16 15.56
C THR A 381 5.67 15.40 16.87
N LEU A 382 5.35 16.13 17.93
CA LEU A 382 4.95 15.63 19.24
C LEU A 382 3.45 15.84 19.43
N GLY A 383 2.71 14.79 19.77
CA GLY A 383 1.28 14.82 19.99
C GLY A 383 0.50 14.01 18.95
N PRO A 384 -0.83 13.97 19.07
CA PRO A 384 -1.65 14.81 19.95
C PRO A 384 -1.63 14.35 21.43
N VAL A 385 -1.47 15.29 22.37
CA VAL A 385 -1.50 15.05 23.83
C VAL A 385 -2.77 15.65 24.48
N PRO A 386 -3.40 15.01 25.49
CA PRO A 386 -4.71 15.41 26.00
C PRO A 386 -4.76 16.80 26.66
N GLU A 387 -3.71 17.20 27.38
CA GLU A 387 -3.58 18.50 28.03
C GLU A 387 -2.21 19.09 27.71
N LEU A 388 -2.17 20.09 26.82
CA LEU A 388 -0.91 20.61 26.30
C LEU A 388 -0.04 21.25 27.39
N ASP A 389 -0.63 22.05 28.28
CA ASP A 389 0.10 22.74 29.35
C ASP A 389 0.72 21.74 30.34
N ALA A 390 -0.05 20.73 30.76
CA ALA A 390 0.45 19.67 31.63
C ALA A 390 1.55 18.85 30.97
N ALA A 391 1.41 18.55 29.67
CA ALA A 391 2.44 17.83 28.92
C ALA A 391 3.73 18.64 28.74
N VAL A 392 3.61 19.96 28.57
CA VAL A 392 4.75 20.89 28.51
C VAL A 392 5.50 20.92 29.84
N ASP A 393 4.77 21.00 30.95
CA ASP A 393 5.34 20.99 32.29
C ASP A 393 6.02 19.65 32.60
N GLU A 394 5.36 18.53 32.30
CA GLU A 394 5.88 17.18 32.56
C GLU A 394 7.12 16.85 31.71
N LEU A 395 7.17 17.35 30.47
CA LEU A 395 8.36 17.21 29.61
C LEU A 395 9.40 18.32 29.84
N GLY A 396 9.11 19.31 30.69
CA GLY A 396 10.01 20.43 30.96
C GLY A 396 10.38 21.23 29.69
N LEU A 397 9.41 21.43 28.80
CA LEU A 397 9.61 22.15 27.54
C LEU A 397 9.77 23.66 27.79
N PRO A 398 10.69 24.36 27.09
CA PRO A 398 10.98 25.78 27.32
C PRO A 398 9.94 26.71 26.67
N ILE A 399 8.65 26.44 26.86
CA ILE A 399 7.56 27.28 26.37
C ILE A 399 6.68 27.75 27.53
N SER A 400 6.73 29.06 27.81
CA SER A 400 6.03 29.64 28.96
C SER A 400 4.52 29.80 28.74
N GLN A 401 4.06 29.82 27.48
CA GLN A 401 2.66 29.82 27.07
C GLN A 401 2.55 29.24 25.64
N PRO A 402 2.05 28.01 25.44
CA PRO A 402 1.78 27.49 24.10
C PRO A 402 0.57 28.23 23.50
N GLN A 403 0.81 29.41 22.91
CA GLN A 403 -0.24 30.19 22.26
C GLN A 403 -0.71 29.48 20.99
N ARG A 404 -1.95 29.01 20.99
CA ARG A 404 -2.61 28.49 19.79
C ARG A 404 -2.86 29.65 18.81
N PRO A 405 -2.74 29.43 17.48
CA PRO A 405 -3.09 30.46 16.50
C PRO A 405 -4.52 30.98 16.71
N GLU A 406 -4.77 32.27 16.49
CA GLU A 406 -6.08 32.86 16.70
C GLU A 406 -7.15 32.28 15.74
N THR A 407 -8.39 32.17 16.23
CA THR A 407 -9.56 31.76 15.44
C THR A 407 -9.90 32.82 14.40
N ASP A 408 -9.94 32.42 13.13
CA ASP A 408 -10.36 33.32 12.04
C ASP A 408 -11.85 33.13 11.76
N TYR A 409 -12.68 33.87 12.49
CA TYR A 409 -14.13 33.85 12.36
C TYR A 409 -14.63 34.18 10.95
N SER A 410 -13.85 34.92 10.14
CA SER A 410 -14.24 35.28 8.79
C SER A 410 -14.23 34.07 7.85
N VAL A 411 -13.20 33.23 7.97
CA VAL A 411 -13.09 31.99 7.20
C VAL A 411 -14.12 30.98 7.66
N VAL A 412 -14.35 30.87 8.97
CA VAL A 412 -15.40 30.01 9.55
C VAL A 412 -16.77 30.38 9.00
N ALA A 413 -17.13 31.67 9.02
CA ALA A 413 -18.41 32.15 8.53
C ALA A 413 -18.56 31.93 7.01
N ALA A 414 -17.54 32.24 6.22
CA ALA A 414 -17.57 32.07 4.77
C ALA A 414 -17.67 30.58 4.37
N ALA A 415 -16.85 29.72 4.97
CA ALA A 415 -16.85 28.30 4.69
C ALA A 415 -18.15 27.63 5.16
N GLY A 416 -18.65 27.97 6.34
CA GLY A 416 -19.94 27.47 6.84
C GLY A 416 -21.15 27.93 6.01
N GLY A 417 -21.12 29.18 5.53
CA GLY A 417 -22.13 29.70 4.60
C GLY A 417 -22.14 28.94 3.28
N LEU A 418 -20.98 28.75 2.65
CA LEU A 418 -20.84 27.96 1.43
C LEU A 418 -21.24 26.49 1.65
N LEU A 419 -20.86 25.89 2.78
CA LEU A 419 -21.23 24.52 3.13
C LEU A 419 -22.75 24.36 3.20
N THR A 420 -23.44 25.35 3.80
CA THR A 420 -24.91 25.38 3.86
C THR A 420 -25.52 25.47 2.47
N VAL A 421 -25.01 26.37 1.62
CA VAL A 421 -25.51 26.53 0.24
C VAL A 421 -25.32 25.25 -0.58
N PHE A 422 -24.11 24.70 -0.59
CA PHE A 422 -23.79 23.50 -1.36
C PHE A 422 -24.41 22.22 -0.80
N GLY A 423 -24.78 22.20 0.49
CA GLY A 423 -25.43 21.05 1.12
C GLY A 423 -26.95 21.07 0.96
N VAL A 424 -27.57 22.24 1.13
CA VAL A 424 -29.04 22.40 1.09
C VAL A 424 -29.56 22.41 -0.35
N LEU A 425 -28.84 23.01 -1.29
CA LEU A 425 -29.33 23.20 -2.67
C LEU A 425 -29.57 21.87 -3.41
N PRO A 426 -28.68 20.85 -3.36
CA PRO A 426 -28.94 19.55 -3.96
C PRO A 426 -30.08 18.78 -3.27
N VAL A 427 -30.16 18.86 -1.93
CA VAL A 427 -31.24 18.22 -1.15
C VAL A 427 -32.59 18.85 -1.49
N GLY A 428 -32.65 20.18 -1.61
CA GLY A 428 -33.85 20.91 -2.05
C GLY A 428 -34.27 20.50 -3.46
N LEU A 429 -33.31 20.35 -4.38
CA LEU A 429 -33.56 19.88 -5.74
C LEU A 429 -34.13 18.45 -5.79
N LEU A 430 -33.61 17.56 -4.94
CA LEU A 430 -34.07 16.16 -4.87
C LEU A 430 -35.40 15.99 -4.14
N THR A 431 -35.71 16.86 -3.18
CA THR A 431 -36.92 16.77 -2.35
C THR A 431 -38.10 17.55 -2.92
N MET A 432 -37.85 18.67 -3.60
CA MET A 432 -38.88 19.51 -4.22
C MET A 432 -39.05 19.23 -5.72
N GLY A 433 -37.99 18.78 -6.39
CA GLY A 433 -38.11 18.26 -7.74
C GLY A 433 -38.83 16.92 -7.67
N ASN A 434 -40.03 16.83 -8.22
CA ASN A 434 -40.85 15.61 -8.29
C ASN A 434 -40.19 14.59 -9.25
N LEU A 435 -38.94 14.23 -8.99
CA LEU A 435 -38.06 13.43 -9.81
C LEU A 435 -38.41 11.95 -9.63
N ASP A 436 -38.44 11.23 -10.74
CA ASP A 436 -38.43 9.77 -10.69
C ASP A 436 -37.18 9.28 -9.92
N SER A 437 -37.32 8.16 -9.21
CA SER A 437 -36.24 7.55 -8.43
C SER A 437 -35.00 7.26 -9.27
N GLY A 438 -35.15 6.87 -10.55
CA GLY A 438 -34.04 6.68 -11.47
C GLY A 438 -33.29 7.97 -11.77
N THR A 439 -34.01 9.06 -12.03
CA THR A 439 -33.45 10.39 -12.29
C THR A 439 -32.77 10.98 -11.05
N ALA A 440 -33.35 10.81 -9.87
CA ALA A 440 -32.75 11.23 -8.60
C ALA A 440 -31.42 10.50 -8.32
N VAL A 441 -31.38 9.19 -8.56
CA VAL A 441 -30.15 8.39 -8.45
C VAL A 441 -29.11 8.83 -9.50
N ALA A 442 -29.52 9.08 -10.75
CA ALA A 442 -28.61 9.55 -11.79
C ALA A 442 -27.98 10.91 -11.44
N VAL A 443 -28.78 11.85 -10.92
CA VAL A 443 -28.27 13.14 -10.43
C VAL A 443 -27.31 12.95 -9.26
N LEU A 444 -27.61 12.09 -8.29
CA LEU A 444 -26.72 11.81 -7.16
C LEU A 444 -25.39 11.18 -7.61
N VAL A 445 -25.43 10.27 -8.59
CA VAL A 445 -24.25 9.59 -9.13
C VAL A 445 -23.38 10.53 -9.96
N ILE A 446 -23.97 11.44 -10.71
CA ILE A 446 -23.23 12.41 -11.55
C ILE A 446 -22.71 13.59 -10.71
N ALA A 447 -23.56 14.14 -9.85
CA ALA A 447 -23.26 15.33 -9.08
C ALA A 447 -22.51 15.01 -7.77
N GLY A 448 -22.80 13.88 -7.13
CA GLY A 448 -22.18 13.47 -5.86
C GLY A 448 -20.65 13.51 -5.86
N PRO A 449 -19.96 12.98 -6.89
CA PRO A 449 -18.50 13.06 -7.00
C PRO A 449 -17.95 14.49 -7.06
N VAL A 450 -18.76 15.48 -7.43
CA VAL A 450 -18.37 16.90 -7.49
C VAL A 450 -18.72 17.62 -6.18
N PHE A 451 -19.93 17.42 -5.64
CA PHE A 451 -20.40 18.12 -4.45
C PHE A 451 -19.80 17.58 -3.15
N LEU A 452 -19.61 16.26 -3.01
CA LEU A 452 -19.04 15.66 -1.79
C LEU A 452 -17.62 16.16 -1.46
N PRO A 453 -16.67 16.28 -2.41
CA PRO A 453 -15.37 16.89 -2.14
C PRO A 453 -15.47 18.35 -1.73
N LEU A 454 -16.33 19.13 -2.39
CA LEU A 454 -16.53 20.53 -2.06
C LEU A 454 -17.06 20.70 -0.63
N LEU A 455 -18.06 19.90 -0.24
CA LEU A 455 -18.59 19.88 1.12
C LEU A 455 -17.51 19.45 2.14
N GLY A 456 -16.70 18.44 1.80
CA GLY A 456 -15.60 18.00 2.65
C GLY A 456 -14.53 19.08 2.86
N ILE A 457 -14.13 19.77 1.79
CA ILE A 457 -13.14 20.87 1.84
C ILE A 457 -13.68 22.06 2.63
N LEU A 458 -14.95 22.42 2.44
CA LEU A 458 -15.59 23.51 3.17
C LEU A 458 -15.71 23.18 4.66
N LEU A 459 -16.11 21.95 5.00
CA LEU A 459 -16.14 21.48 6.38
C LEU A 459 -14.76 21.53 7.01
N TRP A 460 -13.74 21.04 6.29
CA TRP A 460 -12.34 21.10 6.70
C TRP A 460 -11.87 22.54 6.96
N ALA A 461 -12.11 23.45 6.01
CA ALA A 461 -11.73 24.85 6.13
C ALA A 461 -12.40 25.54 7.31
N THR A 462 -13.65 25.18 7.59
CA THR A 462 -14.39 25.67 8.76
C THR A 462 -13.71 25.18 10.05
N LEU A 463 -13.52 23.86 10.17
CA LEU A 463 -12.95 23.23 11.35
C LEU A 463 -11.49 23.61 11.63
N ALA A 464 -10.68 23.86 10.60
CA ALA A 464 -9.28 24.24 10.74
C ALA A 464 -9.08 25.70 11.22
N ARG A 465 -10.15 26.51 11.24
CA ARG A 465 -10.12 27.94 11.55
C ARG A 465 -11.02 28.35 12.71
N ILE A 466 -11.96 27.51 13.14
CA ILE A 466 -12.62 27.58 14.47
C ILE A 466 -11.53 27.53 15.51
#